data_AF-A0A3D0M794-F1
#
_entry.id   AF-A0A3D0M794-F1
#
_cell.length_a   1.000
_cell.length_b   1.000
_cell.length_c   1.000
_cell.angle_alpha   90.00
_cell.angle_beta   90.00
_cell.angle_gamma   90.00
#
_symmetry.space_group_name_H-M   'P 1'
#
loop_
_entity.id
_entity.type
_entity.pdbx_description
1 polymer ?
#
loop_
_entity_poly.entity_id
_entity_poly.type
_entity_poly.pdbx_seq_one_letter_code
_entity_poly.pdbx_strand_id
1 'polypeptide(L)' 'MIKVKVNYENGDYEYTHINAIPKEARAYYVGQVFNVGLGPNDNMHRCTSIEILGKRAYEKIAFGQKK' A
#
# COMPACT_ATOMS: atom_id res chain seq x y z
N MET A 1 -5.31 -6.19 -6.44
CA MET A 1 -4.71 -5.56 -5.24
C MET A 1 -3.29 -6.07 -5.02
N ILE A 2 -2.34 -5.17 -4.82
CA ILE A 2 -0.95 -5.52 -4.45
C ILE A 2 -0.70 -5.14 -2.98
N LYS A 3 0.13 -5.93 -2.29
CA LYS A 3 0.61 -5.62 -0.94
C LYS A 3 1.91 -4.85 -1.08
N VAL A 4 2.03 -3.73 -0.37
CA VAL A 4 3.22 -2.88 -0.38
C VAL A 4 3.71 -2.61 1.05
N LYS A 5 5.03 -2.50 1.21
CA LYS A 5 5.66 -1.84 2.36
C LYS A 5 5.96 -0.40 1.96
N VAL A 6 5.50 0.57 2.73
CA VAL A 6 5.77 2.00 2.53
C VAL A 6 6.80 2.41 3.58
N ASN A 7 7.92 3.00 3.18
CA ASN A 7 8.96 3.47 4.10
C ASN A 7 8.98 5.01 4.12
N TYR A 8 9.07 5.59 5.31
CA TYR A 8 9.04 7.03 5.55
C TYR A 8 10.41 7.60 5.93
N GLU A 9 10.57 8.91 5.81
CA GLU A 9 11.85 9.60 6.05
C GLU A 9 12.34 9.54 7.50
N ASN A 10 11.43 9.38 8.46
CA ASN A 10 11.76 9.18 9.88
C ASN A 10 12.22 7.75 10.21
N GLY A 11 12.24 6.84 9.24
CA GLY A 11 12.60 5.43 9.42
C GLY A 11 11.42 4.50 9.74
N ASP A 12 10.21 5.04 9.95
CA ASP A 12 9.01 4.24 10.12
C ASP A 12 8.58 3.58 8.80
N TYR A 13 7.73 2.56 8.92
CA TYR A 13 7.12 1.92 7.78
C TYR A 13 5.71 1.42 8.10
N GLU A 14 4.91 1.24 7.06
CA GLU A 14 3.61 0.55 7.14
C GLU A 14 3.45 -0.50 6.05
N TYR A 15 2.57 -1.46 6.29
CA TYR A 15 2.13 -2.42 5.27
C TYR A 15 0.69 -2.12 4.88
N THR A 16 0.47 -1.90 3.59
CA THR A 16 -0.85 -1.59 3.06
C THR A 16 -1.14 -2.33 1.77
N HIS A 17 -2.40 -2.33 1.38
CA HIS A 17 -2.87 -2.91 0.13
C HIS A 17 -3.43 -1.82 -0.77
N ILE A 18 -3.03 -1.82 -2.04
CA ILE A 18 -3.50 -0.84 -3.02
C ILE A 18 -4.02 -1.53 -4.28
N ASN A 19 -5.12 -1.01 -4.83
CA ASN A 19 -5.68 -1.43 -6.10
C ASN A 19 -5.01 -0.66 -7.25
N ALA A 20 -3.74 -0.96 -7.47
CA ALA A 20 -2.93 -0.32 -8.50
C ALA A 20 -1.91 -1.33 -9.07
N ILE A 21 -1.33 -1.01 -10.23
CA ILE A 21 -0.11 -1.68 -10.69
C ILE A 21 1.12 -1.10 -9.98
N PRO A 22 2.28 -1.79 -9.97
CA PRO A 22 3.48 -1.29 -9.28
C PRO A 22 3.93 0.12 -9.68
N LYS A 23 3.76 0.50 -10.96
CA LYS A 23 4.10 1.86 -11.45
C LYS A 23 3.21 2.93 -10.82
N GLU A 24 1.90 2.68 -10.78
CA GLU A 24 0.92 3.59 -10.19
C GLU A 24 1.10 3.69 -8.67
N ALA A 25 1.36 2.56 -7.99
CA ALA A 25 1.65 2.57 -6.56
C ALA A 25 2.89 3.41 -6.24
N ARG A 26 3.96 3.29 -7.04
CA ARG A 26 5.15 4.13 -6.88
C ARG A 26 4.85 5.61 -7.06
N ALA A 27 4.08 5.98 -8.09
CA ALA A 27 3.69 7.36 -8.34
C ALA A 27 2.78 7.94 -7.23
N TYR A 28 1.95 7.11 -6.62
CA TYR A 28 1.05 7.51 -5.54
C TYR A 28 1.80 7.76 -4.22
N TYR A 29 2.75 6.90 -3.85
CA TYR A 29 3.42 6.98 -2.55
C TYR A 29 4.70 7.82 -2.58
N VAL A 30 5.62 7.54 -3.50
CA VAL A 30 6.99 8.06 -3.42
C VAL A 30 7.01 9.57 -3.61
N GLY A 31 7.57 10.29 -2.64
CA GLY A 31 7.64 11.75 -2.61
C GLY A 31 6.42 12.44 -2.01
N GLN A 32 5.32 11.73 -1.75
CA GLN A 32 4.14 12.28 -1.07
C GLN A 32 4.31 12.25 0.45
N VAL A 33 3.61 13.15 1.15
CA VAL A 33 3.62 13.28 2.62
C VAL A 33 2.34 12.70 3.18
N PHE A 34 2.45 11.83 4.19
CA PHE A 34 1.33 11.17 4.84
C PHE A 34 1.37 11.39 6.35
N ASN A 35 0.19 11.43 6.97
CA ASN A 35 0.09 11.38 8.42
C ASN A 35 0.23 9.92 8.87
N VAL A 36 1.30 9.61 9.59
CA VAL A 36 1.60 8.27 10.15
C VAL A 36 1.44 8.25 11.67
N GLY A 37 0.83 9.29 12.25
CA GLY A 37 0.56 9.40 13.68
C GLY A 37 -0.66 8.59 14.07
N LEU A 38 -0.59 7.93 15.22
CA LEU A 38 -1.73 7.23 15.83
C LEU A 38 -2.44 8.10 16.89
N GLY A 39 -1.91 9.28 17.18
CA GLY A 39 -2.35 10.16 18.26
C GLY A 39 -3.10 11.40 17.79
N PRO A 40 -3.43 12.32 18.71
CA PRO A 40 -4.15 13.57 18.40
C PRO A 40 -3.30 14.60 17.64
N ASN A 41 -1.99 14.40 17.55
CA ASN A 41 -1.08 15.28 16.84
C ASN A 41 -0.73 14.68 15.48
N ASP A 42 -0.65 15.53 14.47
CA ASP A 42 -0.16 15.14 13.15
C ASP A 42 1.30 14.69 13.22
N ASN A 43 1.60 13.57 12.60
CA ASN A 43 2.96 13.07 12.41
C ASN A 43 3.19 12.90 10.91
N MET A 44 3.48 14.01 10.25
CA MET A 44 3.56 14.09 8.79
C MET A 44 4.96 13.70 8.31
N HIS A 45 5.06 12.65 7.48
CA HIS A 45 6.34 12.19 6.95
C HIS A 45 6.25 11.88 5.46
N ARG A 46 7.32 12.22 4.74
CA ARG A 46 7.47 11.89 3.32
C ARG A 46 7.75 10.40 3.16
N CYS A 47 7.05 9.75 2.24
CA CYS A 47 7.39 8.40 1.79
C CYS A 47 8.63 8.47 0.87
N THR A 48 9.69 7.74 1.24
CA THR A 48 10.95 7.70 0.50
C THR A 48 11.02 6.55 -0.49
N SER A 49 10.33 5.44 -0.20
CA SER A 49 10.34 4.25 -1.04
C SER A 49 9.15 3.33 -0.76
N ILE A 50 8.82 2.47 -1.73
CA ILE A 50 7.92 1.35 -1.52
C ILE A 50 8.53 0.03 -2.00
N GLU A 51 8.17 -1.04 -1.32
CA GLU A 51 8.51 -2.42 -1.70
C GLU A 51 7.24 -3.17 -2.10
N ILE A 52 7.25 -3.88 -3.24
CA ILE A 52 6.12 -4.68 -3.68
C ILE A 52 6.27 -6.10 -3.14
N LEU A 53 5.41 -6.48 -2.20
CA LEU A 53 5.51 -7.76 -1.47
C LEU A 53 4.72 -8.89 -2.13
N GLY A 54 3.85 -8.58 -3.08
CA GLY A 54 3.07 -9.57 -3.82
C GLY A 54 1.74 -9.04 -4.31
N LYS A 55 1.07 -9.83 -5.15
CA LYS A 55 -0.28 -9.56 -5.64
C LYS A 55 -1.23 -10.55 -4.96
N ARG A 56 -2.30 -10.04 -4.36
CA ARG A 56 -3.40 -10.92 -3.94
C ARG A 56 -4.10 -11.38 -5.22
N ALA A 57 -3.94 -12.66 -5.57
CA ALA A 57 -4.77 -13.29 -6.58
C ALA A 57 -6.19 -13.35 -5.99
N TYR A 58 -7.17 -12.75 -6.65
CA TYR A 58 -8.55 -13.17 -6.43
C TYR A 58 -8.63 -14.57 -7.03
N GLU A 59 -8.66 -15.59 -6.19
CA GLU A 59 -9.10 -16.91 -6.63
C GLU A 59 -10.50 -16.74 -7.22
N LYS A 60 -10.66 -17.13 -8.48
CA LYS A 60 -11.99 -17.24 -9.08
C LYS A 60 -12.74 -18.29 -8.25
N ILE A 61 -13.58 -17.85 -7.32
CA ILE A 61 -14.66 -18.71 -6.82
C ILE A 61 -15.52 -19.04 -8.04
N ALA A 62 -15.34 -20.25 -8.56
CA ALA A 62 -16.22 -20.82 -9.57
C ALA A 62 -17.60 -20.89 -8.94
N PHE A 63 -18.45 -19.91 -9.22
CA PHE A 63 -19.87 -20.00 -8.92
C PHE A 63 -20.42 -21.10 -9.83
N GLY A 64 -20.49 -22.31 -9.30
CA GLY A 64 -21.21 -23.41 -9.94
C GLY A 64 -22.67 -23.02 -10.02
N GLN A 65 -23.13 -22.58 -11.19
CA GLN A 65 -24.54 -22.61 -11.53
C GLN A 65 -24.95 -24.08 -11.55
N LYS A 66 -25.60 -24.54 -10.46
CA LYS A 66 -26.38 -25.77 -10.51
C LYS A 66 -27.58 -25.51 -11.41
N LYS A 67 -27.79 -26.46 -12.31
CA LYS A 67 -28.85 -26.56 -13.32
C LYS A 67 -30.25 -26.34 -12.73
#